data_AF-A0A2P2DXR4-F1
#
_entry.id   AF-A0A2P2DXR4-F1
#
_cell.length_a   1.000
_cell.length_b   1.000
_cell.length_c   1.000
_cell.angle_alpha   90.00
_cell.angle_beta   90.00
_cell.angle_gamma   90.00
#
_symmetry.space_group_name_H-M   'P 1'
#
loop_
_entity.id
_entity.type
_entity.pdbx_description
1 polymer ?
#
loop_
_entity_poly.entity_id
_entity_poly.type
_entity_poly.pdbx_seq_one_letter_code
_entity_poly.pdbx_strand_id
1 'polypeptide(L)'
;MRKVEKIGEYTRTTKPLISYKDTVADCFDLARLYWTDLLLFTHWGRPLKDLSIKEFYELIKSIRYVRDPEKKEHVSRPKILLENANTDFPFDCDDRSILSLSFFRLKNELFKNNFETRLVVTGRYERPRHIFVEFRDKDIIGSEWTPYDCTYPYNVFGKTLYIPQFRRVFYEKNHPKKS
;
A
#
# COMPACT_ATOMS: atom_id res chain seq x y z
N MET A 1 -6.99 -21.16 -9.62
CA MET A 1 -7.15 -19.82 -10.25
C MET A 1 -8.19 -19.03 -9.47
N ARG A 2 -7.85 -17.86 -8.89
CA ARG A 2 -8.85 -17.06 -8.16
C ARG A 2 -9.74 -16.34 -9.19
N LYS A 3 -11.06 -16.61 -9.16
CA LYS A 3 -12.05 -15.70 -9.78
C LYS A 3 -11.90 -14.31 -9.17
N VAL A 4 -11.36 -13.38 -9.95
CA VAL A 4 -11.49 -11.93 -9.77
C VAL A 4 -12.84 -11.59 -10.37
N GLU A 5 -13.81 -11.19 -9.54
CA GLU A 5 -15.07 -10.66 -10.07
C GLU A 5 -14.81 -9.20 -10.47
N LYS A 6 -14.58 -8.98 -11.76
CA LYS A 6 -14.68 -7.63 -12.36
C LYS A 6 -16.14 -7.22 -12.30
N ILE A 7 -16.53 -6.51 -11.25
CA ILE A 7 -17.80 -5.79 -11.22
C ILE A 7 -17.41 -4.35 -11.50
N GLY A 8 -17.47 -3.88 -12.76
CA GLY A 8 -16.92 -2.58 -13.20
C GLY A 8 -15.39 -2.51 -13.11
N GLU A 9 -14.79 -1.33 -13.20
CA GLU A 9 -13.34 -1.04 -13.05
C GLU A 9 -12.69 -1.43 -11.69
N TYR A 10 -13.35 -2.26 -10.90
CA TYR A 10 -13.07 -2.58 -9.51
C TYR A 10 -12.41 -3.96 -9.43
N THR A 11 -11.43 -4.09 -8.53
CA THR A 11 -11.03 -5.41 -8.03
C THR A 11 -11.38 -5.39 -6.56
N ARG A 12 -12.39 -6.16 -6.17
CA ARG A 12 -12.76 -6.40 -4.77
C ARG A 12 -12.53 -7.88 -4.54
N THR A 13 -11.60 -8.25 -3.67
CA THR A 13 -11.59 -9.63 -3.19
C THR A 13 -12.79 -9.82 -2.25
N THR A 14 -13.52 -10.92 -2.38
CA THR A 14 -14.67 -11.24 -1.51
C THR A 14 -14.49 -12.57 -0.80
N LYS A 15 -13.27 -13.11 -0.88
CA LYS A 15 -12.92 -14.45 -0.43
C LYS A 15 -12.31 -14.38 0.98
N PRO A 16 -12.46 -15.46 1.76
CA PRO A 16 -11.72 -15.61 3.00
C PRO A 16 -10.22 -15.47 2.79
N LEU A 17 -9.54 -14.88 3.77
CA LEU A 17 -8.08 -14.88 3.90
C LEU A 17 -7.57 -16.32 3.94
N ILE A 18 -7.11 -16.85 2.81
CA ILE A 18 -6.45 -18.16 2.75
C ILE A 18 -4.97 -18.01 3.15
N SER A 19 -4.32 -16.91 2.75
CA SER A 19 -2.93 -16.62 3.10
C SER A 19 -2.62 -15.12 2.97
N TYR A 20 -1.86 -14.53 3.90
CA TYR A 20 -1.38 -13.14 3.77
C TYR A 20 -0.46 -12.94 2.53
N LYS A 21 0.15 -14.02 2.00
CA LYS A 21 0.97 -13.96 0.78
C LYS A 21 0.12 -13.58 -0.44
N ASP A 22 -1.16 -13.89 -0.37
CA ASP A 22 -2.14 -13.59 -1.40
C ASP A 22 -2.44 -12.11 -1.46
N THR A 23 -2.72 -11.52 -0.30
CA THR A 23 -2.84 -10.06 -0.11
C THR A 23 -1.60 -9.35 -0.59
N VAL A 24 -0.39 -9.81 -0.21
CA VAL A 24 0.87 -9.22 -0.67
C VAL A 24 0.95 -9.17 -2.20
N ALA A 25 0.59 -10.28 -2.88
CA ALA A 25 0.61 -10.32 -4.34
C ALA A 25 -0.42 -9.36 -4.94
N ASP A 26 -1.62 -9.30 -4.37
CA ASP A 26 -2.67 -8.38 -4.81
C ASP A 26 -2.25 -6.91 -4.61
N CYS A 27 -1.56 -6.57 -3.52
CA CYS A 27 -1.02 -5.22 -3.29
C CYS A 27 -0.02 -4.81 -4.37
N PHE A 28 0.92 -5.70 -4.71
CA PHE A 28 1.88 -5.44 -5.78
C PHE A 28 1.20 -5.31 -7.14
N ASP A 29 0.28 -6.21 -7.48
CA ASP A 29 -0.41 -6.18 -8.78
C ASP A 29 -1.24 -4.91 -8.95
N LEU A 30 -2.02 -4.51 -7.93
CA LEU A 30 -2.84 -3.30 -7.98
C LEU A 30 -1.99 -2.04 -8.11
N ALA A 31 -0.91 -1.93 -7.32
CA ALA A 31 -0.01 -0.79 -7.42
C ALA A 31 0.69 -0.72 -8.78
N ARG A 32 1.14 -1.87 -9.32
CA ARG A 32 1.81 -1.95 -10.62
C ARG A 32 0.89 -1.60 -11.78
N LEU A 33 -0.36 -2.06 -11.75
CA LEU A 33 -1.32 -1.88 -12.84
C LEU A 33 -1.96 -0.49 -12.83
N TYR A 34 -2.12 0.13 -11.65
CA TYR A 34 -2.97 1.30 -11.49
C TYR A 34 -2.31 2.49 -10.79
N TRP A 35 -0.97 2.57 -10.75
CA TRP A 35 -0.27 3.72 -10.16
C TRP A 35 -0.63 5.06 -10.80
N THR A 36 -0.99 5.08 -12.08
CA THR A 36 -1.41 6.28 -12.82
C THR A 36 -2.72 6.88 -12.32
N ASP A 37 -3.53 6.12 -11.58
CA ASP A 37 -4.76 6.63 -10.96
C ASP A 37 -4.48 7.84 -10.04
N LEU A 38 -3.30 7.87 -9.41
CA LEU A 38 -2.90 8.98 -8.55
C LEU A 38 -2.82 10.32 -9.30
N LEU A 39 -2.71 10.30 -10.63
CA LEU A 39 -2.71 11.51 -11.48
C LEU A 39 -4.08 12.18 -11.56
N LEU A 40 -5.16 11.48 -11.18
CA LEU A 40 -6.53 11.99 -11.24
C LEU A 40 -6.89 12.87 -10.04
N PHE A 41 -6.05 12.89 -9.00
CA PHE A 41 -6.39 13.49 -7.72
C PHE A 41 -5.48 14.65 -7.34
N THR A 42 -6.05 15.56 -6.54
CA THR A 42 -5.35 16.68 -5.93
C THR A 42 -5.60 16.69 -4.43
N HIS A 43 -4.65 17.19 -3.65
CA HIS A 43 -4.80 17.47 -2.23
C HIS A 43 -4.21 18.83 -1.89
N TRP A 44 -4.91 19.64 -1.08
CA TRP A 44 -4.56 21.05 -0.82
C TRP A 44 -4.32 21.87 -2.09
N GLY A 45 -5.11 21.63 -3.14
CA GLY A 45 -4.96 22.29 -4.44
C GLY A 45 -3.74 21.87 -5.27
N ARG A 46 -2.98 20.86 -4.83
CA ARG A 46 -1.81 20.32 -5.54
C ARG A 46 -2.06 18.92 -6.07
N PRO A 47 -1.66 18.58 -7.31
CA PRO A 47 -1.69 17.20 -7.79
C PRO A 47 -0.92 16.27 -6.87
N LEU A 48 -1.42 15.05 -6.65
CA LEU A 48 -0.75 14.10 -5.76
C LEU A 48 0.69 13.80 -6.22
N LYS A 49 0.92 13.75 -7.54
CA LYS A 49 2.26 13.59 -8.13
C LYS A 49 3.28 14.62 -7.66
N ASP A 50 2.84 15.79 -7.22
CA ASP A 50 3.71 16.90 -6.82
C ASP A 50 3.95 16.94 -5.30
N LEU A 51 3.33 16.05 -4.52
CA LEU A 51 3.61 15.90 -3.10
C LEU A 51 4.99 15.26 -2.88
N SER A 52 5.65 15.60 -1.78
CA SER A 52 6.81 14.87 -1.28
C SER A 52 6.40 13.52 -0.67
N ILE A 53 7.38 12.65 -0.44
CA ILE A 53 7.19 11.34 0.22
C ILE A 53 6.49 11.51 1.57
N LYS A 54 6.89 12.52 2.35
CA LYS A 54 6.32 12.80 3.67
C LYS A 54 4.93 13.43 3.58
N GLU A 55 4.69 14.34 2.64
CA GLU A 55 3.34 14.91 2.44
C GLU A 55 2.33 13.84 2.02
N PHE A 56 2.71 12.95 1.11
CA PHE A 56 1.83 11.83 0.73
C PHE A 56 1.59 10.87 1.91
N TYR A 57 2.61 10.65 2.75
CA TYR A 57 2.48 9.83 3.95
C TYR A 57 1.42 10.41 4.91
N GLU A 58 1.51 11.71 5.19
CA GLU A 58 0.59 12.41 6.07
C GLU A 58 -0.82 12.47 5.48
N LEU A 59 -0.95 12.66 4.15
CA LEU A 59 -2.23 12.55 3.46
C LEU A 59 -2.88 11.18 3.69
N ILE A 60 -2.21 10.09 3.36
CA ILE A 60 -2.80 8.76 3.51
C ILE A 60 -3.10 8.47 4.98
N LYS A 61 -2.17 8.82 5.90
CA LYS A 61 -2.36 8.67 7.35
C LYS A 61 -3.58 9.43 7.88
N SER A 62 -3.92 10.56 7.28
CA SER A 62 -5.09 11.38 7.68
C SER A 62 -6.43 10.77 7.28
N ILE A 63 -6.46 9.87 6.30
CA ILE A 63 -7.70 9.18 5.89
C ILE A 63 -8.15 8.25 7.02
N ARG A 64 -9.45 8.20 7.31
CA ARG A 64 -10.01 7.33 8.36
C ARG A 64 -9.70 5.86 8.08
N TYR A 65 -9.25 5.13 9.10
CA TYR A 65 -9.09 3.67 9.03
C TYR A 65 -10.46 2.99 9.09
N VAL A 66 -10.75 2.12 8.12
CA VAL A 66 -11.96 1.31 8.08
C VAL A 66 -11.55 -0.14 7.84
N ARG A 67 -11.78 -1.01 8.83
CA ARG A 67 -11.41 -2.42 8.74
C ARG A 67 -12.28 -3.14 7.71
N ASP A 68 -11.69 -4.12 7.06
CA ASP A 68 -12.44 -5.10 6.29
C ASP A 68 -13.56 -5.82 7.07
N PRO A 69 -14.71 -6.09 6.42
CA PRO A 69 -15.70 -7.04 6.87
C PRO A 69 -15.12 -8.37 7.34
N GLU A 70 -15.72 -8.96 8.36
CA GLU A 70 -15.21 -10.19 8.96
C GLU A 70 -15.10 -11.32 7.91
N LYS A 71 -13.93 -11.99 7.88
CA LYS A 71 -13.62 -13.13 7.00
C LYS A 71 -13.63 -12.80 5.50
N LYS A 72 -13.47 -11.54 5.10
CA LYS A 72 -13.26 -11.13 3.71
C LYS A 72 -12.10 -10.14 3.66
N GLU A 73 -11.18 -10.35 2.73
CA GLU A 73 -10.16 -9.34 2.40
C GLU A 73 -10.73 -8.42 1.31
N HIS A 74 -10.58 -7.10 1.40
CA HIS A 74 -11.03 -6.15 0.40
C HIS A 74 -9.93 -5.16 -0.03
N VAL A 75 -9.01 -5.62 -0.87
CA VAL A 75 -8.12 -4.71 -1.59
C VAL A 75 -8.84 -4.00 -2.74
N SER A 76 -8.46 -2.75 -3.03
CA SER A 76 -8.94 -2.00 -4.20
C SER A 76 -7.84 -1.21 -4.93
N ARG A 77 -8.05 -0.85 -6.20
CA ARG A 77 -7.11 0.02 -6.95
C ARG A 77 -7.10 1.46 -6.39
N PRO A 78 -6.03 2.25 -6.60
CA PRO A 78 -5.89 3.58 -6.02
C PRO A 78 -7.03 4.56 -6.30
N LYS A 79 -7.60 4.61 -7.53
CA LYS A 79 -8.72 5.51 -7.86
C LYS A 79 -9.91 5.30 -6.93
N ILE A 80 -10.31 4.04 -6.74
CA ILE A 80 -11.45 3.68 -5.89
C ILE A 80 -11.20 4.05 -4.45
N LEU A 81 -9.99 3.75 -3.95
CA LEU A 81 -9.59 4.08 -2.59
C LEU A 81 -9.68 5.59 -2.32
N LEU A 82 -9.21 6.41 -3.26
CA LEU A 82 -9.20 7.87 -3.10
C LEU A 82 -10.60 8.49 -3.32
N GLU A 83 -11.41 7.97 -4.25
CA GLU A 83 -12.82 8.40 -4.43
C GLU A 83 -13.68 8.12 -3.19
N ASN A 84 -13.34 7.06 -2.43
CA ASN A 84 -14.07 6.67 -1.22
C ASN A 84 -13.34 7.05 0.07
N ALA A 85 -12.31 7.90 0.00
CA ALA A 85 -11.57 8.34 1.18
C ALA A 85 -12.52 9.03 2.18
N ASN A 86 -12.38 8.70 3.46
CA ASN A 86 -13.22 9.20 4.56
C ASN A 86 -14.72 8.81 4.50
N THR A 87 -15.05 7.75 3.76
CA THR A 87 -16.36 7.09 3.83
C THR A 87 -16.29 5.81 4.68
N ASP A 88 -17.38 5.05 4.79
CA ASP A 88 -17.41 3.71 5.42
C ASP A 88 -16.87 2.59 4.51
N PHE A 89 -16.28 2.94 3.36
CA PHE A 89 -15.60 2.00 2.48
C PHE A 89 -14.33 1.44 3.16
N PRO A 90 -14.02 0.12 3.03
CA PRO A 90 -12.81 -0.46 3.60
C PRO A 90 -11.54 0.27 3.17
N PHE A 91 -10.67 0.55 4.14
CA PHE A 91 -9.47 1.35 3.96
C PHE A 91 -8.48 1.01 5.08
N ASP A 92 -7.91 -0.19 5.01
CA ASP A 92 -7.05 -0.73 6.06
C ASP A 92 -5.55 -0.71 5.70
N CYS A 93 -4.73 -1.55 6.35
CA CYS A 93 -3.29 -1.57 6.18
C CYS A 93 -2.82 -1.97 4.76
N ASP A 94 -3.56 -2.83 4.07
CA ASP A 94 -3.22 -3.29 2.72
C ASP A 94 -3.55 -2.24 1.64
N ASP A 95 -4.70 -1.57 1.71
CA ASP A 95 -5.11 -0.46 0.84
C ASP A 95 -4.13 0.71 0.90
N ARG A 96 -3.68 1.04 2.11
CA ARG A 96 -2.65 2.07 2.33
C ARG A 96 -1.31 1.65 1.76
N SER A 97 -0.99 0.36 1.84
CA SER A 97 0.21 -0.19 1.20
C SER A 97 0.11 -0.11 -0.33
N ILE A 98 -1.06 -0.36 -0.92
CA ILE A 98 -1.32 -0.18 -2.36
C ILE A 98 -1.09 1.27 -2.78
N LEU A 99 -1.67 2.23 -2.07
CA LEU A 99 -1.48 3.66 -2.36
C LEU A 99 -0.02 4.09 -2.24
N SER A 100 0.67 3.61 -1.20
CA SER A 100 2.08 3.91 -0.97
C SER A 100 2.98 3.36 -2.08
N LEU A 101 2.81 2.07 -2.45
CA LEU A 101 3.54 1.46 -3.56
C LEU A 101 3.26 2.18 -4.88
N SER A 102 1.99 2.52 -5.13
CA SER A 102 1.58 3.28 -6.32
C SER A 102 2.29 4.62 -6.40
N PHE A 103 2.44 5.31 -5.27
CA PHE A 103 3.10 6.60 -5.20
C PHE A 103 4.61 6.52 -5.43
N PHE A 104 5.30 5.55 -4.83
CA PHE A 104 6.72 5.34 -5.13
C PHE A 104 6.95 4.99 -6.60
N ARG A 105 6.08 4.16 -7.18
CA ARG A 105 6.11 3.85 -8.61
C ARG A 105 5.91 5.09 -9.47
N LEU A 106 4.87 5.89 -9.18
CA LEU A 106 4.63 7.18 -9.83
C LEU A 106 5.87 8.09 -9.79
N LYS A 107 6.56 8.15 -8.63
CA LYS A 107 7.78 8.93 -8.46
C LYS A 107 8.93 8.43 -9.32
N ASN A 108 9.15 7.13 -9.36
CA ASN A 108 10.20 6.55 -10.19
C ASN A 108 9.93 6.72 -11.68
N GLU A 109 8.69 6.48 -12.13
CA GLU A 109 8.33 6.49 -13.55
C GLU A 109 8.27 7.93 -14.13
N LEU A 110 7.75 8.91 -13.38
CA LEU A 110 7.58 10.28 -13.90
C LEU A 110 8.76 11.21 -13.59
N PHE A 111 9.42 11.03 -12.45
CA PHE A 111 10.45 11.96 -11.98
C PHE A 111 11.85 11.34 -12.01
N LYS A 112 11.98 10.11 -12.52
CA LYS A 112 13.25 9.36 -12.59
C LYS A 112 13.92 9.19 -11.23
N ASN A 113 13.14 9.17 -10.15
CA ASN A 113 13.65 8.78 -8.83
C ASN A 113 13.98 7.29 -8.83
N ASN A 114 14.82 6.86 -7.89
CA ASN A 114 15.28 5.48 -7.81
C ASN A 114 14.92 4.84 -6.46
N PHE A 115 13.66 4.96 -6.05
CA PHE A 115 13.20 4.33 -4.82
C PHE A 115 13.03 2.82 -5.01
N GLU A 116 13.63 2.03 -4.14
CA GLU A 116 13.32 0.61 -4.02
C GLU A 116 12.28 0.42 -2.92
N THR A 117 11.24 -0.35 -3.21
CA THR A 117 10.18 -0.64 -2.24
C THR A 117 10.06 -2.14 -1.97
N ARG A 118 9.63 -2.48 -0.76
CA ARG A 118 9.26 -3.85 -0.37
C ARG A 118 8.05 -3.82 0.56
N LEU A 119 7.26 -4.88 0.55
CA LEU A 119 6.19 -5.08 1.52
C LEU A 119 6.74 -5.86 2.72
N VAL A 120 6.34 -5.44 3.91
CA VAL A 120 6.70 -6.12 5.16
C VAL A 120 5.42 -6.53 5.85
N VAL A 121 5.29 -7.84 6.08
CA VAL A 121 4.20 -8.41 6.86
C VAL A 121 4.71 -8.66 8.27
N THR A 122 4.04 -8.08 9.26
CA THR A 122 4.44 -8.14 10.65
C THR A 122 3.33 -8.65 11.57
N GLY A 123 3.76 -9.12 12.73
CA GLY A 123 2.91 -9.45 13.86
C GLY A 123 3.61 -9.10 15.16
N ARG A 124 2.85 -8.54 16.12
CA ARG A 124 3.34 -8.32 17.50
C ARG A 124 3.70 -9.64 18.18
N TYR A 125 3.05 -10.72 17.74
CA TYR A 125 3.29 -12.11 18.14
C TYR A 125 3.69 -12.93 16.90
N GLU A 126 3.65 -14.25 17.01
CA GLU A 126 4.08 -15.19 15.96
C GLU A 126 3.20 -15.22 14.69
N ARG A 127 2.03 -14.57 14.72
CA ARG A 127 1.08 -14.59 13.59
C ARG A 127 1.09 -13.26 12.82
N PRO A 128 0.96 -13.31 11.48
CA PRO A 128 0.82 -12.10 10.65
C PRO A 128 -0.46 -11.33 11.04
N ARG A 129 -0.35 -10.01 11.17
CA ARG A 129 -1.45 -9.12 11.58
C ARG A 129 -1.46 -7.77 10.87
N HIS A 130 -0.35 -7.38 10.26
CA HIS A 130 -0.15 -6.05 9.72
C HIS A 130 0.71 -6.12 8.47
N ILE A 131 0.47 -5.22 7.52
CA ILE A 131 1.30 -5.05 6.33
C ILE A 131 1.60 -3.57 6.13
N PHE A 132 2.82 -3.25 5.73
CA PHE A 132 3.21 -1.89 5.36
C PHE A 132 4.35 -1.90 4.35
N VAL A 133 4.67 -0.73 3.78
CA VAL A 133 5.77 -0.55 2.84
C VAL A 133 7.03 -0.15 3.58
N GLU A 134 8.17 -0.71 3.20
CA GLU A 134 9.47 -0.10 3.46
C GLU A 134 10.05 0.39 2.13
N PHE A 135 10.76 1.50 2.15
CA PHE A 135 11.43 2.04 0.97
C PHE A 135 12.87 2.43 1.30
N ARG A 136 13.70 2.54 0.27
CA ARG A 136 15.03 3.14 0.35
C ARG A 136 15.34 3.89 -0.95
N ASP A 137 16.18 4.90 -0.86
CA ASP A 137 16.64 5.66 -2.02
C ASP A 137 17.95 5.05 -2.53
N LYS A 138 17.92 4.44 -3.70
CA LYS A 138 19.10 3.75 -4.24
C LYS A 138 20.18 4.70 -4.76
N ASP A 139 19.86 5.99 -4.93
CA ASP A 139 20.86 6.98 -5.33
C ASP A 139 21.70 7.44 -4.13
N ILE A 140 21.25 7.13 -2.89
CA ILE A 140 21.99 7.40 -1.65
C ILE A 140 22.78 6.15 -1.25
N ILE A 141 24.11 6.24 -1.30
CA ILE A 141 25.01 5.17 -0.87
C ILE A 141 24.77 4.85 0.60
N GLY A 142 24.56 3.56 0.91
CA GLY A 142 24.31 3.11 2.28
C GLY A 142 22.88 3.36 2.77
N SER A 143 21.95 3.75 1.89
CA SER A 143 20.54 3.95 2.25
C SER A 143 19.93 2.72 2.93
N GLU A 144 19.46 2.93 4.15
CA GLU A 144 18.73 1.94 4.94
C GLU A 144 17.25 1.89 4.57
N TRP A 145 16.61 0.76 4.88
CA TRP A 145 15.18 0.59 4.69
C TRP A 145 14.41 1.42 5.70
N THR A 146 13.63 2.38 5.20
CA THR A 146 12.81 3.28 5.99
C THR A 146 11.36 2.78 6.03
N PRO A 147 10.78 2.54 7.22
CA PRO A 147 9.36 2.24 7.37
C PRO A 147 8.46 3.35 6.82
N TYR A 148 7.51 2.97 5.97
CA TYR A 148 6.45 3.81 5.41
C TYR A 148 5.09 3.22 5.81
N ASP A 149 4.81 3.27 7.11
CA ASP A 149 3.58 2.75 7.68
C ASP A 149 2.61 3.89 8.01
N CYS A 150 1.73 4.23 7.07
CA CYS A 150 0.71 5.27 7.21
C CYS A 150 -0.64 4.72 7.73
N THR A 151 -0.65 3.55 8.40
CA THR A 151 -1.89 2.86 8.77
C THR A 151 -2.71 3.57 9.82
N TYR A 152 -2.06 3.98 10.91
CA TYR A 152 -2.76 4.57 12.06
C TYR A 152 -2.41 6.05 12.22
N PRO A 153 -3.33 6.88 12.72
CA PRO A 153 -3.08 8.32 12.93
C PRO A 153 -1.86 8.63 13.79
N TYR A 154 -1.55 7.75 14.74
CA TYR A 154 -0.41 7.88 15.66
C TYR A 154 0.90 7.31 15.10
N ASN A 155 0.90 6.74 13.89
CA ASN A 155 2.14 6.29 13.27
C ASN A 155 3.05 7.47 12.93
N VAL A 156 4.34 7.24 13.08
CA VAL A 156 5.40 8.21 12.82
C VAL A 156 6.18 7.76 11.59
N PHE A 157 6.37 8.68 10.64
CA PHE A 157 7.18 8.44 9.45
C PHE A 157 8.56 7.88 9.82
N GLY A 158 8.98 6.81 9.15
CA GLY A 158 10.27 6.15 9.39
C GLY A 158 10.33 5.27 10.64
N LYS A 159 9.21 5.06 11.35
CA LYS A 159 9.14 4.15 12.52
C LYS A 159 8.16 3.02 12.27
N THR A 160 8.46 1.85 12.82
CA THR A 160 7.51 0.74 12.85
C THR A 160 6.48 0.94 13.95
N LEU A 161 5.27 0.43 13.73
CA LEU A 161 4.18 0.45 14.71
C LEU A 161 4.55 -0.20 16.06
N TYR A 162 5.33 -1.28 16.00
CA TYR A 162 5.86 -2.01 17.14
C TYR A 162 7.13 -2.77 16.74
N ILE A 163 7.83 -3.36 17.71
CA ILE A 163 8.91 -4.33 17.46
C ILE A 163 8.27 -5.68 17.13
N PRO A 164 8.44 -6.21 15.90
CA PRO A 164 7.74 -7.40 15.46
C PRO A 164 8.40 -8.69 15.98
N GLN A 165 7.60 -9.65 16.44
CA GLN A 165 8.06 -11.04 16.67
C GLN A 165 7.91 -11.88 15.40
N PHE A 166 6.86 -11.63 14.61
CA PHE A 166 6.73 -12.15 13.26
C PHE A 166 7.12 -11.06 12.26
N ARG A 167 8.06 -11.36 11.38
CA ARG A 167 8.43 -10.48 10.25
C ARG A 167 8.73 -11.31 9.01
N ARG A 168 8.11 -10.94 7.89
CA ARG A 168 8.43 -11.47 6.56
C ARG A 168 8.47 -10.32 5.55
N VAL A 169 9.41 -10.38 4.63
CA VAL A 169 9.69 -9.33 3.65
C VAL A 169 9.45 -9.87 2.25
N PHE A 170 8.79 -9.07 1.42
CA PHE A 170 8.40 -9.43 0.07
C PHE A 170 8.83 -8.35 -0.92
N TYR A 171 9.38 -8.77 -2.05
CA TYR A 171 9.81 -7.87 -3.13
C TYR A 171 8.96 -8.12 -4.36
N GLU A 172 8.52 -7.05 -5.02
CA GLU A 172 7.69 -7.13 -6.23
C GLU A 172 8.31 -8.07 -7.28
N LYS A 173 9.62 -7.97 -7.52
CA LYS A 173 10.37 -8.79 -8.50
C LYS A 173 10.29 -10.31 -8.28
N ASN A 174 9.96 -10.74 -7.06
CA ASN A 174 9.85 -12.16 -6.70
C ASN A 174 8.41 -12.68 -6.80
N HIS A 175 7.43 -11.82 -7.09
CA HIS A 175 6.03 -12.21 -7.22
C HIS A 175 5.66 -12.41 -8.69
N PRO A 176 5.06 -13.57 -9.04
CA PRO A 176 4.59 -13.80 -10.39
C PRO A 176 3.49 -12.79 -10.71
N LYS A 177 3.64 -12.08 -11.83
CA LYS A 177 2.59 -11.19 -12.35
C LYS A 177 1.35 -12.04 -12.58
N LYS A 178 0.21 -11.67 -11.96
CA LYS A 178 -1.06 -12.24 -12.40
C LYS A 178 -1.36 -11.72 -13.80
N SER A 179 -1.38 -12.66 -14.74
CA SER A 179 -1.81 -12.49 -16.15
C SER A 179 -3.30 -12.21 -16.23
#